data_AF-A0AAD6ZRJ2-F1
#
_entry.id   AF-A0AAD6ZRJ2-F1
#
_cell.length_a   1.000
_cell.length_b   1.000
_cell.length_c   1.000
_cell.angle_alpha   90.00
_cell.angle_beta   90.00
_cell.angle_gamma   90.00
#
_symmetry.space_group_name_H-M   'P 1'
#
loop_
_entity.id
_entity.type
_entity.pdbx_description
1 polymer ?
#
loop_
_entity_poly.entity_id
_entity_poly.type
_entity_poly.pdbx_seq_one_letter_code
_entity_poly.pdbx_strand_id
1 'polypeptide(L)'
;MAAPVVDGIGIANLPNQKHKIVAKRGAHFTIMVVGESGLGKTTLINTLFSTELSPAKNYSKRHVKQLDKLTEVEIIKAELEEKQFKVKLTVIDTPGFGDYVNNRDSWSPIVEFVDDQHEAYMRQEQQPQRQEKTDLRVHACLYFIRPTGHTLKPLDIEIMKRLGTRVNLIPVVAKADTLTQNDLFTFKQRIREVIAAQGIRIYTPPIETDDEGADHARVLQDAIPFSIIGSTEDVKTPDGRVVKGREYLWGVAEVENENHCDFKKLRSLLIRTHMLDLISTTEESHYENYRQQQMETRPFGAPKVKKSDNPKFKDEEEQLRKRFTEQVKAEESRFRQWEQHLIAERDRLNKDLELAHSAIKQLEAELDNLQVGYGRGTGRR
;
A
#
# COMPACT_ATOMS: atom_id res chain seq x y z
N MET A 1 36.99 -52.60 25.40
CA MET A 1 35.87 -52.80 24.46
C MET A 1 35.17 -51.46 24.30
N ALA A 2 35.42 -50.77 23.18
CA ALA A 2 34.72 -49.51 22.86
C ALA A 2 33.40 -49.85 22.17
N ALA A 3 32.30 -49.27 22.64
CA ALA A 3 30.98 -49.45 22.04
C ALA A 3 30.97 -48.86 20.61
N PRO A 4 30.33 -49.53 19.64
CA PRO A 4 30.22 -49.00 18.30
C PRO A 4 29.32 -47.76 18.33
N VAL A 5 29.83 -46.66 17.76
CA VAL A 5 29.06 -45.45 17.50
C VAL A 5 28.02 -45.82 16.46
N VAL A 6 26.75 -45.88 16.87
CA VAL A 6 25.62 -46.03 15.95
C VAL A 6 25.56 -44.78 15.09
N ASP A 7 25.98 -44.90 13.83
CA ASP A 7 25.66 -43.92 12.80
C ASP A 7 24.14 -43.74 12.77
N GLY A 8 23.69 -42.56 13.20
CA GLY A 8 22.28 -42.21 13.20
C GLY A 8 21.69 -42.38 11.79
N ILE A 9 20.39 -42.68 11.73
CA ILE A 9 19.61 -43.13 10.55
C ILE A 9 19.52 -42.06 9.42
N GLY A 10 20.39 -41.04 9.42
CA GLY A 10 20.41 -39.97 8.41
C GLY A 10 19.25 -38.98 8.52
N ILE A 11 18.32 -39.18 9.45
CA ILE A 11 17.13 -38.35 9.67
C ILE A 11 17.52 -36.90 10.03
N ALA A 12 18.63 -36.70 10.74
CA ALA A 12 19.13 -35.38 11.09
C ALA A 12 19.49 -34.50 9.87
N ASN A 13 19.73 -35.11 8.69
CA ASN A 13 20.06 -34.38 7.46
C ASN A 13 18.85 -34.10 6.56
N LEU A 14 17.64 -34.55 6.91
CA LEU A 14 16.41 -34.27 6.14
C LEU A 14 16.12 -32.77 5.94
N PRO A 15 16.29 -31.88 6.94
CA PRO A 15 16.10 -30.44 6.76
C PRO A 15 17.07 -29.87 5.72
N ASN A 16 18.35 -30.23 5.84
CA ASN A 16 19.40 -29.83 4.89
C ASN A 16 19.15 -30.39 3.48
N GLN A 17 18.60 -31.60 3.38
CA GLN A 17 18.24 -32.23 2.11
C GLN A 17 17.02 -31.54 1.47
N LYS A 18 15.99 -31.17 2.25
CA LYS A 18 14.86 -30.34 1.80
C LYS A 18 15.36 -28.99 1.28
N HIS A 19 16.23 -28.30 2.03
CA HIS A 19 16.85 -27.05 1.60
C HIS A 19 17.59 -27.21 0.27
N LYS A 20 18.35 -28.29 0.10
CA LYS A 20 19.11 -28.57 -1.13
C LYS A 20 18.24 -28.95 -2.33
N ILE A 21 17.09 -29.60 -2.11
CA ILE A 21 16.12 -29.95 -3.16
C ILE A 21 15.36 -28.71 -3.62
N VAL A 22 14.89 -27.88 -2.68
CA VAL A 22 14.24 -26.60 -2.97
C VAL A 22 15.23 -25.67 -3.69
N ALA A 23 16.51 -25.69 -3.30
CA ALA A 23 17.55 -24.92 -3.98
C ALA A 23 17.81 -25.33 -5.43
N LYS A 24 17.64 -26.60 -5.77
CA LYS A 24 17.80 -27.08 -7.15
C LYS A 24 16.57 -26.85 -8.04
N ARG A 25 15.36 -26.88 -7.47
CA ARG A 25 14.10 -26.68 -8.23
C ARG A 25 13.71 -25.21 -8.35
N GLY A 26 14.25 -24.35 -7.50
CA GLY A 26 13.82 -22.98 -7.33
C GLY A 26 12.55 -22.88 -6.48
N ALA A 27 12.38 -21.75 -5.79
CA ALA A 27 11.22 -21.49 -4.94
C ALA A 27 10.33 -20.41 -5.56
N HIS A 28 9.01 -20.60 -5.47
CA HIS A 28 8.04 -19.55 -5.78
C HIS A 28 7.69 -18.84 -4.49
N PHE A 29 7.84 -17.51 -4.46
CA PHE A 29 7.48 -16.73 -3.28
C PHE A 29 6.58 -15.56 -3.67
N THR A 30 5.34 -15.54 -3.18
CA THR A 30 4.36 -14.51 -3.48
C THR A 30 4.14 -13.60 -2.28
N ILE A 31 4.38 -12.30 -2.45
CA ILE A 31 4.14 -11.27 -1.44
C ILE A 31 3.00 -10.38 -1.93
N MET A 32 1.99 -10.15 -1.09
CA MET A 32 0.92 -9.19 -1.34
C MET A 32 1.12 -7.95 -0.48
N VAL A 33 0.94 -6.77 -1.08
CA VAL A 33 1.04 -5.49 -0.38
C VAL A 33 -0.33 -4.86 -0.31
N VAL A 34 -0.79 -4.58 0.92
CA VAL A 34 -2.15 -4.10 1.23
C VAL A 34 -2.07 -2.86 2.10
N GLY A 35 -2.91 -1.87 1.83
CA GLY A 35 -3.04 -0.68 2.69
C GLY A 35 -3.70 0.49 1.98
N GLU A 36 -3.92 1.58 2.71
CA GLU A 36 -4.54 2.80 2.18
C GLU A 36 -3.74 3.40 1.01
N SER A 37 -4.39 4.20 0.17
CA SER A 37 -3.70 4.89 -0.91
C SER A 37 -2.71 5.93 -0.36
N GLY A 38 -1.60 6.12 -1.07
CA GLY A 38 -0.58 7.12 -0.70
C GLY A 38 0.36 6.74 0.46
N LEU A 39 0.30 5.51 0.98
CA LEU A 39 1.22 5.03 2.03
C LEU A 39 2.61 4.62 1.52
N GLY A 40 2.86 4.63 0.20
CA GLY A 40 4.17 4.28 -0.36
C GLY A 40 4.38 2.78 -0.60
N LYS A 41 3.30 2.02 -0.84
CA LYS A 41 3.34 0.58 -1.16
C LYS A 41 4.26 0.26 -2.35
N THR A 42 3.97 0.86 -3.50
CA THR A 42 4.76 0.73 -4.73
C THR A 42 6.22 1.18 -4.53
N THR A 43 6.44 2.24 -3.74
CA THR A 43 7.79 2.70 -3.39
C THR A 43 8.55 1.64 -2.59
N LEU A 44 7.92 1.02 -1.57
CA LEU A 44 8.56 -0.05 -0.80
C LEU A 44 8.94 -1.23 -1.70
N ILE A 45 8.07 -1.61 -2.65
CA ILE A 45 8.36 -2.69 -3.60
C ILE A 45 9.65 -2.37 -4.37
N ASN A 46 9.75 -1.19 -4.97
CA ASN A 46 10.94 -0.76 -5.70
C ASN A 46 12.19 -0.69 -4.78
N THR A 47 12.03 -0.26 -3.53
CA THR A 47 13.11 -0.23 -2.53
C THR A 47 13.57 -1.64 -2.15
N LEU A 48 12.64 -2.59 -1.94
CA LEU A 48 12.93 -3.96 -1.51
C LEU A 48 13.78 -4.72 -2.54
N PHE A 49 13.54 -4.48 -3.83
CA PHE A 49 14.25 -5.16 -4.92
C PHE A 49 15.41 -4.39 -5.51
N SER A 50 15.68 -3.18 -5.00
CA SER A 50 16.73 -2.28 -5.52
C SER A 50 16.69 -2.08 -7.04
N THR A 51 15.55 -2.37 -7.66
CA THR A 51 15.28 -2.36 -9.09
C THR A 51 13.97 -1.60 -9.31
N GLU A 52 13.92 -0.79 -10.36
CA GLU A 52 12.72 -0.06 -10.78
C GLU A 52 11.74 -1.03 -11.44
N LEU A 53 11.19 -1.96 -10.67
CA LEU A 53 10.22 -2.95 -11.15
C LEU A 53 8.89 -2.31 -11.57
N SER A 54 8.62 -1.09 -11.10
CA SER A 54 7.50 -0.27 -11.54
C SER A 54 7.93 1.20 -11.74
N PRO A 55 7.59 1.84 -12.88
CA PRO A 55 7.92 3.24 -13.09
C PRO A 55 7.16 4.12 -12.09
N ALA A 56 7.81 5.18 -11.60
CA ALA A 56 7.19 6.15 -10.71
C ALA A 56 5.89 6.70 -11.33
N LYS A 57 4.77 6.60 -10.60
CA LYS A 57 3.49 7.15 -11.05
C LYS A 57 3.61 8.67 -11.14
N ASN A 58 3.60 9.20 -12.36
CA ASN A 58 3.67 10.65 -12.62
C ASN A 58 2.49 11.41 -11.96
N TYR A 59 2.77 12.10 -10.86
CA TYR A 59 1.77 12.86 -10.08
C TYR A 59 1.23 14.09 -10.81
N SER A 60 1.90 14.61 -11.85
CA SER A 60 1.41 15.74 -12.66
C SER A 60 0.13 15.41 -13.45
N LYS A 61 -0.18 14.12 -13.65
CA LYS A 61 -1.42 13.65 -14.31
C LYS A 61 -2.49 13.16 -13.32
N ARG A 62 -2.31 13.37 -12.00
CA ARG A 62 -3.22 12.86 -10.95
C ARG A 62 -4.64 13.42 -11.08
N HIS A 63 -4.77 14.67 -11.53
CA HIS A 63 -6.07 15.31 -11.75
C HIS A 63 -6.79 14.78 -13.00
N VAL A 64 -6.06 14.27 -14.00
CA VAL A 64 -6.64 13.69 -15.22
C VAL A 64 -7.07 12.24 -14.99
N LYS A 65 -6.39 11.52 -14.08
CA LYS A 65 -6.63 10.10 -13.77
C LYS A 65 -7.50 9.84 -12.53
N GLN A 66 -8.13 10.86 -11.94
CA GLN A 66 -9.05 10.61 -10.83
C GLN A 66 -10.29 9.82 -11.27
N LEU A 67 -10.57 9.77 -12.58
CA LEU A 67 -11.62 8.97 -13.22
C LEU A 67 -11.21 7.54 -13.62
N ASP A 68 -9.91 7.27 -13.80
CA ASP A 68 -9.38 5.97 -14.29
C ASP A 68 -8.46 5.30 -13.26
N LYS A 69 -8.84 5.31 -11.98
CA LYS A 69 -8.19 4.43 -11.00
C LYS A 69 -8.70 3.02 -11.24
N LEU A 70 -8.23 2.38 -12.32
CA LEU A 70 -8.45 0.97 -12.60
C LEU A 70 -8.09 0.19 -11.33
N THR A 71 -9.12 -0.43 -10.79
CA THR A 71 -9.18 -1.23 -9.56
C THR A 71 -8.49 -2.58 -9.74
N GLU A 72 -7.44 -2.62 -10.55
CA GLU A 72 -6.79 -3.86 -10.96
C GLU A 72 -5.58 -4.11 -10.07
N VAL A 73 -5.53 -5.34 -9.56
CA VAL A 73 -4.41 -5.85 -8.79
C VAL A 73 -3.24 -6.06 -9.76
N GLU A 74 -2.13 -5.35 -9.55
CA GLU A 74 -0.96 -5.42 -10.42
C GLU A 74 -0.02 -6.54 -9.92
N ILE A 75 0.30 -7.50 -10.79
CA ILE A 75 1.16 -8.63 -10.47
C ILE A 75 2.52 -8.42 -11.12
N ILE A 76 3.52 -8.13 -10.32
CA ILE A 76 4.91 -7.95 -10.73
C ILE A 76 5.65 -9.26 -10.49
N LYS A 77 6.27 -9.83 -11.51
CA LYS A 77 7.09 -11.04 -11.39
C LYS A 77 8.56 -10.67 -11.52
N ALA A 78 9.38 -11.12 -10.58
CA ALA A 78 10.81 -10.91 -10.56
C ALA A 78 11.52 -12.25 -10.31
N GLU A 79 12.61 -12.50 -11.01
CA GLU A 79 13.49 -13.63 -10.73
C GLU A 79 14.72 -13.11 -9.99
N LEU A 80 14.92 -13.60 -8.77
CA LEU A 80 16.05 -13.26 -7.92
C LEU A 80 17.00 -14.46 -7.87
N GLU A 81 18.29 -14.21 -8.07
CA GLU A 81 19.34 -15.22 -7.95
C GLU A 81 20.35 -14.80 -6.89
N GLU A 82 20.51 -15.61 -5.83
CA GLU A 82 21.51 -15.38 -4.79
C GLU A 82 22.28 -16.68 -4.52
N LYS A 83 23.62 -16.67 -4.66
CA LYS A 83 24.51 -17.80 -4.37
C LYS A 83 24.03 -19.16 -4.97
N GLN A 84 23.62 -19.17 -6.25
CA GLN A 84 23.05 -20.32 -6.99
C GLN A 84 21.63 -20.76 -6.59
N PHE A 85 20.95 -20.02 -5.72
CA PHE A 85 19.54 -20.19 -5.39
C PHE A 85 18.69 -19.26 -6.26
N LYS A 86 17.79 -19.83 -7.07
CA LYS A 86 16.85 -19.06 -7.91
C LYS A 86 15.47 -19.01 -7.25
N VAL A 87 14.98 -17.80 -6.99
CA VAL A 87 13.65 -17.53 -6.46
C VAL A 87 12.82 -16.81 -7.50
N LYS A 88 11.66 -17.37 -7.83
CA LYS A 88 10.62 -16.70 -8.62
C LYS A 88 9.73 -15.95 -7.65
N LEU A 89 10.00 -14.67 -7.50
CA LEU A 89 9.22 -13.80 -6.66
C LEU A 89 8.04 -13.21 -7.44
N THR A 90 6.86 -13.27 -6.86
CA THR A 90 5.67 -12.58 -7.36
C THR A 90 5.24 -11.55 -6.33
N VAL A 91 5.19 -10.28 -6.70
CA VAL A 91 4.72 -9.19 -5.86
C VAL A 91 3.39 -8.70 -6.37
N ILE A 92 2.41 -8.64 -5.49
CA ILE A 92 1.03 -8.29 -5.80
C ILE A 92 0.76 -6.93 -5.17
N ASP A 93 0.71 -5.88 -6.00
CA ASP A 93 0.34 -4.53 -5.56
C ASP A 93 -1.19 -4.40 -5.63
N THR A 94 -1.82 -4.22 -4.48
CA THR A 94 -3.26 -4.02 -4.41
C THR A 94 -3.60 -2.52 -4.47
N PRO A 95 -4.69 -2.14 -5.15
CA PRO A 95 -5.14 -0.76 -5.13
C PRO A 95 -5.39 -0.30 -3.69
N GLY A 96 -5.04 0.95 -3.39
CA GLY A 96 -5.31 1.50 -2.07
C GLY A 96 -6.81 1.62 -1.81
N PHE A 97 -7.27 1.04 -0.71
CA PHE A 97 -8.63 1.20 -0.17
C PHE A 97 -8.70 2.42 0.77
N GLY A 98 -9.90 2.83 1.19
CA GLY A 98 -10.08 3.90 2.18
C GLY A 98 -10.21 5.32 1.60
N ASP A 99 -10.17 5.47 0.27
CA ASP A 99 -10.30 6.78 -0.39
C ASP A 99 -11.76 7.21 -0.61
N TYR A 100 -12.72 6.29 -0.48
CA TYR A 100 -14.13 6.56 -0.71
C TYR A 100 -14.81 7.14 0.53
N VAL A 101 -15.90 7.88 0.33
CA VAL A 101 -16.74 8.37 1.44
C VAL A 101 -17.39 7.20 2.20
N ASN A 102 -17.78 6.15 1.47
CA ASN A 102 -18.26 4.90 2.03
C ASN A 102 -17.27 3.77 1.72
N ASN A 103 -16.63 3.23 2.76
CA ASN A 103 -15.67 2.12 2.64
C ASN A 103 -16.23 0.79 3.17
N ARG A 104 -17.57 0.66 3.24
CA ARG A 104 -18.20 -0.63 3.52
C ARG A 104 -17.77 -1.62 2.44
N ASP A 105 -17.31 -2.81 2.86
CA ASP A 105 -16.89 -3.90 1.99
C ASP A 105 -15.67 -3.63 1.09
N SER A 106 -14.87 -2.58 1.39
CA SER A 106 -13.63 -2.30 0.63
C SER A 106 -12.57 -3.42 0.72
N TRP A 107 -12.70 -4.32 1.68
CA TRP A 107 -11.84 -5.50 1.83
C TRP A 107 -12.27 -6.70 0.97
N SER A 108 -13.51 -6.73 0.49
CA SER A 108 -14.05 -7.89 -0.23
C SER A 108 -13.21 -8.27 -1.46
N PRO A 109 -12.78 -7.33 -2.33
CA PRO A 109 -11.94 -7.68 -3.47
C PRO A 109 -10.59 -8.29 -3.09
N ILE A 110 -10.00 -7.84 -1.96
CA ILE A 110 -8.69 -8.32 -1.49
C ILE A 110 -8.83 -9.73 -0.92
N VAL A 111 -9.88 -9.95 -0.11
CA VAL A 111 -10.18 -11.25 0.48
C VAL A 111 -10.55 -12.27 -0.60
N GLU A 112 -11.41 -11.87 -1.55
CA GLU A 112 -11.79 -12.70 -2.70
C GLU A 112 -10.59 -13.05 -3.57
N PHE A 113 -9.67 -12.11 -3.80
CA PHE A 113 -8.44 -12.38 -4.54
C PHE A 113 -7.60 -13.48 -3.89
N VAL A 114 -7.42 -13.45 -2.57
CA VAL A 114 -6.68 -14.48 -1.82
C VAL A 114 -7.40 -15.84 -1.87
N ASP A 115 -8.72 -15.84 -1.67
CA ASP A 115 -9.54 -17.06 -1.73
C ASP A 115 -9.53 -17.68 -3.15
N ASP A 116 -9.50 -16.84 -4.19
CA ASP A 116 -9.40 -17.26 -5.58
C ASP A 116 -8.02 -17.87 -5.90
N GLN A 117 -6.93 -17.38 -5.29
CA GLN A 117 -5.61 -18.03 -5.41
C GLN A 117 -5.60 -19.42 -4.77
N HIS A 118 -6.19 -19.56 -3.58
CA HIS A 118 -6.33 -20.88 -2.94
C HIS A 118 -7.20 -21.83 -3.77
N GLU A 119 -8.30 -21.34 -4.35
CA GLU A 119 -9.13 -22.14 -5.23
C GLU A 119 -8.40 -22.57 -6.51
N ALA A 120 -7.64 -21.67 -7.13
CA ALA A 120 -6.88 -21.97 -8.33
C ALA A 120 -5.86 -23.11 -8.07
N TYR A 121 -5.23 -23.10 -6.89
CA TYR A 121 -4.34 -24.18 -6.47
C TYR A 121 -5.09 -25.49 -6.20
N MET A 122 -6.21 -25.43 -5.46
CA MET A 122 -7.07 -26.59 -5.18
C MET A 122 -7.58 -27.25 -6.46
N ARG A 123 -7.93 -26.45 -7.48
CA ARG A 123 -8.37 -26.96 -8.78
C ARG A 123 -7.26 -27.72 -9.51
N GLN A 124 -6.03 -27.21 -9.48
CA GLN A 124 -4.86 -27.92 -10.05
C GLN A 124 -4.60 -29.23 -9.30
N GLU A 125 -4.83 -29.29 -7.99
CA GLU A 125 -4.68 -30.51 -7.19
C GLU A 125 -5.72 -31.60 -7.56
N GLN A 126 -6.94 -31.20 -7.89
CA GLN A 126 -8.02 -32.11 -8.27
C GLN A 126 -7.90 -32.65 -9.70
N GLN A 127 -7.12 -32.01 -10.56
CA GLN A 127 -6.96 -32.45 -11.95
C GLN A 127 -6.29 -33.85 -12.04
N PRO A 128 -6.65 -34.66 -13.05
CA PRO A 128 -6.02 -35.98 -13.26
C PRO A 128 -4.52 -35.89 -13.55
N GLN A 129 -4.10 -34.87 -14.31
CA GLN A 129 -2.69 -34.62 -14.64
C GLN A 129 -2.09 -33.61 -13.65
N ARG A 130 -1.14 -34.05 -12.81
CA ARG A 130 -0.64 -33.27 -11.65
C ARG A 130 0.85 -32.89 -11.71
N GLN A 131 1.48 -33.01 -12.87
CA GLN A 131 2.96 -33.03 -12.97
C GLN A 131 3.63 -31.65 -12.81
N GLU A 132 2.97 -30.55 -13.21
CA GLU A 132 3.46 -29.17 -12.99
C GLU A 132 2.37 -28.34 -12.33
N LYS A 133 2.47 -28.14 -11.01
CA LYS A 133 1.62 -27.21 -10.27
C LYS A 133 2.28 -25.84 -10.22
N THR A 134 1.53 -24.81 -10.56
CA THR A 134 1.96 -23.41 -10.39
C THR A 134 1.42 -22.88 -9.06
N ASP A 135 2.33 -22.46 -8.18
CA ASP A 135 1.94 -21.87 -6.91
C ASP A 135 1.89 -20.35 -7.01
N LEU A 136 0.67 -19.82 -6.95
CA LEU A 136 0.37 -18.38 -6.91
C LEU A 136 -0.30 -17.99 -5.59
N ARG A 137 -0.34 -18.89 -4.60
CA ARG A 137 -0.88 -18.58 -3.27
C ARG A 137 -0.04 -17.47 -2.64
N VAL A 138 -0.70 -16.62 -1.86
CA VAL A 138 -0.03 -15.51 -1.18
C VAL A 138 0.64 -16.06 0.08
N HIS A 139 1.97 -15.99 0.15
CA HIS A 139 2.72 -16.49 1.30
C HIS A 139 2.85 -15.45 2.41
N ALA A 140 2.94 -14.17 2.06
CA ALA A 140 3.03 -13.07 3.02
C ALA A 140 2.18 -11.88 2.57
N CYS A 141 1.44 -11.29 3.50
CA CYS A 141 0.68 -10.08 3.28
C CYS A 141 1.25 -8.93 4.13
N LEU A 142 1.89 -7.96 3.49
CA LEU A 142 2.37 -6.74 4.13
C LEU A 142 1.21 -5.76 4.26
N TYR A 143 0.77 -5.51 5.49
CA TYR A 143 -0.33 -4.58 5.77
C TYR A 143 0.19 -3.22 6.24
N PHE A 144 0.01 -2.20 5.40
CA PHE A 144 0.49 -0.84 5.63
C PHE A 144 -0.51 -0.07 6.49
N ILE A 145 -0.05 0.29 7.69
CA ILE A 145 -0.77 1.11 8.66
C ILE A 145 -0.32 2.56 8.46
N ARG A 146 -1.29 3.48 8.41
CA ARG A 146 -1.00 4.92 8.35
C ARG A 146 -0.41 5.39 9.70
N PRO A 147 0.68 6.18 9.69
CA PRO A 147 1.25 6.74 10.91
C PRO A 147 0.41 7.92 11.42
N THR A 148 -0.69 7.62 12.13
CA THR A 148 -1.56 8.65 12.72
C THR A 148 -1.12 9.10 14.11
N GLY A 149 -0.26 8.33 14.79
CA GLY A 149 0.15 8.57 16.18
C GLY A 149 -0.89 8.21 17.25
N HIS A 150 -2.11 7.82 16.84
CA HIS A 150 -3.20 7.42 17.75
C HIS A 150 -3.31 5.90 17.87
N THR A 151 -4.39 5.32 17.36
CA THR A 151 -4.68 3.89 17.36
C THR A 151 -4.96 3.40 15.93
N LEU A 152 -5.13 2.09 15.75
CA LEU A 152 -5.61 1.52 14.50
C LEU A 152 -6.98 2.07 14.12
N LYS A 153 -7.20 2.32 12.83
CA LYS A 153 -8.52 2.70 12.34
C LYS A 153 -9.48 1.50 12.45
N PRO A 154 -10.77 1.72 12.70
CA PRO A 154 -11.77 0.64 12.70
C PRO A 154 -11.81 -0.14 11.38
N LEU A 155 -11.61 0.56 10.26
CA LEU A 155 -11.48 -0.08 8.95
C LEU A 155 -10.31 -1.07 8.95
N ASP A 156 -9.13 -0.64 9.39
CA ASP A 156 -7.94 -1.50 9.40
C ASP A 156 -8.16 -2.76 10.26
N ILE A 157 -8.80 -2.61 11.42
CA ILE A 157 -9.13 -3.73 12.31
C ILE A 157 -9.96 -4.79 11.57
N GLU A 158 -11.00 -4.37 10.83
CA GLU A 158 -11.87 -5.30 10.11
C GLU A 158 -11.14 -6.03 8.98
N ILE A 159 -10.30 -5.32 8.22
CA ILE A 159 -9.52 -5.93 7.13
C ILE A 159 -8.49 -6.91 7.69
N MET A 160 -7.75 -6.51 8.72
CA MET A 160 -6.72 -7.33 9.35
C MET A 160 -7.33 -8.59 9.98
N LYS A 161 -8.52 -8.51 10.60
CA LYS A 161 -9.24 -9.69 11.11
C LYS A 161 -9.57 -10.70 10.01
N ARG A 162 -10.06 -10.23 8.86
CA ARG A 162 -10.46 -11.09 7.74
C ARG A 162 -9.28 -11.68 6.98
N LEU A 163 -8.18 -10.92 6.88
CA LEU A 163 -6.95 -11.38 6.22
C LEU A 163 -6.13 -12.32 7.11
N GLY A 164 -6.06 -12.06 8.42
CA GLY A 164 -5.25 -12.86 9.35
C GLY A 164 -5.66 -14.33 9.45
N THR A 165 -6.89 -14.69 9.06
CA THR A 165 -7.31 -16.10 8.98
C THR A 165 -6.85 -16.80 7.71
N ARG A 166 -6.56 -16.04 6.63
CA ARG A 166 -6.30 -16.54 5.28
C ARG A 166 -4.85 -16.43 4.84
N VAL A 167 -4.08 -15.52 5.41
CA VAL A 167 -2.70 -15.27 5.01
C VAL A 167 -1.86 -14.82 6.20
N ASN A 168 -0.56 -15.10 6.13
CA ASN A 168 0.43 -14.59 7.07
C ASN A 168 0.46 -13.05 7.01
N LEU A 169 -0.19 -12.42 7.97
CA LEU A 169 -0.33 -10.97 8.05
C LEU A 169 0.85 -10.35 8.80
N ILE A 170 1.58 -9.46 8.14
CA ILE A 170 2.71 -8.73 8.71
C ILE A 170 2.34 -7.23 8.75
N PRO A 171 2.05 -6.66 9.93
CA PRO A 171 1.72 -5.26 10.05
C PRO A 171 2.98 -4.38 9.96
N VAL A 172 2.87 -3.33 9.15
CA VAL A 172 3.96 -2.41 8.82
C VAL A 172 3.47 -0.97 8.95
N VAL A 173 4.13 -0.18 9.78
CA VAL A 173 3.88 1.27 9.88
C VAL A 173 4.59 1.95 8.72
N ALA A 174 3.78 2.51 7.81
CA ALA A 174 4.26 3.24 6.66
C ALA A 174 4.80 4.61 7.04
N LYS A 175 5.71 5.17 6.23
CA LYS A 175 6.25 6.53 6.39
C LYS A 175 6.64 6.85 7.84
N ALA A 176 7.47 5.99 8.43
CA ALA A 176 7.88 6.13 9.82
C ALA A 176 8.64 7.44 10.12
N ASP A 177 9.18 8.07 9.08
CA ASP A 177 9.80 9.40 9.08
C ASP A 177 8.85 10.55 9.48
N THR A 178 7.53 10.33 9.53
CA THR A 178 6.57 11.36 9.97
C THR A 178 6.40 11.44 11.49
N LEU A 179 6.90 10.46 12.25
CA LEU A 179 6.74 10.39 13.71
C LEU A 179 8.10 10.48 14.41
N THR A 180 8.11 11.06 15.61
CA THR A 180 9.30 11.00 16.47
C THR A 180 9.52 9.59 17.01
N GLN A 181 10.73 9.26 17.46
CA GLN A 181 11.03 7.92 17.98
C GLN A 181 10.16 7.55 19.20
N ASN A 182 9.88 8.52 20.08
CA ASN A 182 9.04 8.32 21.26
C ASN A 182 7.56 8.10 20.89
N ASP A 183 7.05 8.88 19.93
CA ASP A 183 5.68 8.73 19.44
C ASP A 183 5.51 7.42 18.68
N LEU A 184 6.52 7.03 17.89
CA LEU A 184 6.54 5.76 17.18
C LEU A 184 6.53 4.58 18.16
N PHE A 185 7.32 4.62 19.23
CA PHE A 185 7.31 3.59 20.26
C PHE A 185 5.93 3.45 20.92
N THR A 186 5.34 4.58 21.31
CA THR A 186 3.99 4.62 21.90
C THR A 186 2.93 4.10 20.94
N PHE A 187 3.04 4.49 19.66
CA PHE A 187 2.13 4.05 18.60
C PHE A 187 2.24 2.54 18.34
N LYS A 188 3.46 1.98 18.30
CA LYS A 188 3.68 0.53 18.18
C LYS A 188 3.06 -0.23 19.35
N GLN A 189 3.22 0.25 20.58
CA GLN A 189 2.60 -0.38 21.75
C GLN A 189 1.06 -0.40 21.63
N ARG A 190 0.44 0.75 21.32
CA ARG A 190 -1.01 0.83 21.10
C ARG A 190 -1.49 -0.10 20.00
N ILE A 191 -0.75 -0.24 18.91
CA ILE A 191 -1.10 -1.19 17.83
C ILE A 191 -1.09 -2.62 18.36
N ARG A 192 -0.07 -3.03 19.11
CA ARG A 192 0.02 -4.38 19.70
C ARG A 192 -1.13 -4.65 20.67
N GLU A 193 -1.45 -3.69 21.53
CA GLU A 193 -2.58 -3.78 22.47
C GLU A 193 -3.90 -3.99 21.73
N VAL A 194 -4.15 -3.22 20.66
CA VAL A 194 -5.37 -3.36 19.86
C VAL A 194 -5.41 -4.71 19.12
N ILE A 195 -4.30 -5.15 18.54
CA ILE A 195 -4.19 -6.46 17.87
C ILE A 195 -4.54 -7.59 18.84
N ALA A 196 -3.99 -7.54 20.06
CA ALA A 196 -4.25 -8.52 21.11
C ALA A 196 -5.71 -8.47 21.58
N ALA A 197 -6.24 -7.28 21.88
CA ALA A 197 -7.61 -7.09 22.35
C ALA A 197 -8.67 -7.53 21.31
N GLN A 198 -8.37 -7.38 20.03
CA GLN A 198 -9.25 -7.74 18.93
C GLN A 198 -9.04 -9.17 18.42
N GLY A 199 -8.05 -9.91 18.94
CA GLY A 199 -7.74 -11.28 18.53
C GLY A 199 -7.29 -11.41 17.08
N ILE A 200 -6.58 -10.41 16.55
CA ILE A 200 -6.10 -10.41 15.16
C ILE A 200 -4.92 -11.37 15.06
N ARG A 201 -5.03 -12.37 14.17
CA ARG A 201 -3.95 -13.32 13.87
C ARG A 201 -2.90 -12.63 12.99
N ILE A 202 -1.73 -12.39 13.55
CA ILE A 202 -0.55 -11.90 12.84
C ILE A 202 0.50 -13.00 12.76
N TYR A 203 1.34 -12.93 11.73
CA TYR A 203 2.48 -13.82 11.62
C TYR A 203 3.46 -13.56 12.77
N THR A 204 3.77 -14.60 13.51
CA THR A 204 4.76 -14.59 14.59
C THR A 204 5.84 -15.60 14.22
N PRO A 205 7.11 -15.19 14.08
CA PRO A 205 8.19 -16.13 13.78
C PRO A 205 8.23 -17.25 14.82
N PRO A 206 8.34 -18.52 14.40
CA PRO A 206 8.50 -19.62 15.35
C PRO A 206 9.82 -19.46 16.11
N ILE A 207 9.75 -19.53 17.43
CA ILE A 207 10.95 -19.55 18.29
C ILE A 207 11.39 -21.01 18.37
N GLU A 208 12.29 -21.42 17.47
CA GLU A 208 12.97 -22.70 17.60
C GLU A 208 13.90 -22.69 18.81
N THR A 209 13.99 -23.79 19.54
CA THR A 209 14.71 -23.90 20.83
C THR A 209 16.24 -23.88 20.71
N ASP A 210 16.79 -23.68 19.52
CA ASP A 210 18.23 -23.56 19.31
C ASP A 210 18.68 -22.10 19.57
N ASP A 211 19.65 -21.94 20.48
CA ASP A 211 20.07 -20.66 21.11
C ASP A 211 20.37 -19.52 20.11
N GLU A 212 20.89 -19.79 18.92
CA GLU A 212 21.28 -18.73 17.96
C GLU A 212 20.10 -18.20 17.11
N GLY A 213 19.07 -19.02 16.86
CA GLY A 213 17.89 -18.64 16.07
C GLY A 213 16.80 -17.98 16.92
N ALA A 214 16.70 -18.39 18.19
CA ALA A 214 15.71 -17.91 19.14
C ALA A 214 15.83 -16.40 19.41
N ASP A 215 17.05 -15.90 19.57
CA ASP A 215 17.30 -14.48 19.84
C ASP A 215 16.91 -13.59 18.66
N HIS A 216 17.21 -14.01 17.42
CA HIS A 216 16.81 -13.28 16.23
C HIS A 216 15.27 -13.27 16.06
N ALA A 217 14.60 -14.39 16.36
CA ALA A 217 13.14 -14.46 16.34
C ALA A 217 12.49 -13.51 17.36
N ARG A 218 13.04 -13.42 18.58
CA ARG A 218 12.57 -12.48 19.61
C ARG A 218 12.74 -11.02 19.20
N VAL A 219 13.91 -10.66 18.67
CA VAL A 219 14.16 -9.30 18.17
C VAL A 219 13.18 -8.92 17.06
N LEU A 220 12.86 -9.86 16.17
CA LEU A 220 11.86 -9.65 15.12
C LEU A 220 10.45 -9.52 15.68
N GLN A 221 10.08 -10.34 16.66
CA GLN A 221 8.78 -10.29 17.31
C GLN A 221 8.55 -8.94 18.01
N ASP A 222 9.56 -8.45 18.73
CA ASP A 222 9.50 -7.13 19.39
C ASP A 222 9.45 -5.97 18.38
N ALA A 223 10.04 -6.15 17.20
CA ALA A 223 10.04 -5.16 16.13
C ALA A 223 8.67 -5.01 15.44
N ILE A 224 7.76 -5.99 15.56
CA ILE A 224 6.43 -5.94 14.96
C ILE A 224 5.53 -4.99 15.78
N PRO A 225 4.82 -4.03 15.15
CA PRO A 225 4.78 -3.74 13.72
C PRO A 225 6.04 -3.00 13.22
N PHE A 226 6.58 -3.40 12.06
CA PHE A 226 7.80 -2.83 11.52
C PHE A 226 7.58 -1.38 11.08
N SER A 227 8.50 -0.47 11.44
CA SER A 227 8.45 0.92 10.98
C SER A 227 9.38 1.11 9.79
N ILE A 228 8.81 1.46 8.63
CA ILE A 228 9.56 1.52 7.37
C ILE A 228 9.59 2.92 6.77
N ILE A 229 10.67 3.18 6.04
CA ILE A 229 10.83 4.31 5.15
C ILE A 229 11.16 3.73 3.78
N GLY A 230 10.44 4.15 2.74
CA GLY A 230 10.71 3.73 1.37
C GLY A 230 11.27 4.88 0.56
N SER A 231 12.40 4.66 -0.10
CA SER A 231 12.98 5.61 -1.06
C SER A 231 13.57 4.87 -2.25
N THR A 232 13.45 5.49 -3.43
CA THR A 232 14.12 5.08 -4.66
C THR A 232 15.29 5.99 -5.02
N GLU A 233 15.40 7.14 -4.34
CA GLU A 233 16.41 8.16 -4.61
C GLU A 233 17.69 7.89 -3.84
N ASP A 234 18.82 8.11 -4.51
CA ASP A 234 20.15 8.05 -3.93
C ASP A 234 20.54 9.43 -3.40
N VAL A 235 20.84 9.51 -2.11
CA VAL A 235 21.16 10.75 -1.40
C VAL A 235 22.57 10.68 -0.83
N LYS A 236 23.26 11.82 -0.81
CA LYS A 236 24.59 11.94 -0.20
C LYS A 236 24.44 12.25 1.27
N THR A 237 24.96 11.36 2.11
CA THR A 237 25.07 11.59 3.56
C THR A 237 26.11 12.68 3.87
N PRO A 238 26.01 13.33 5.05
CA PRO A 238 27.05 14.25 5.53
C PRO A 238 28.45 13.60 5.58
N ASP A 239 28.50 12.28 5.74
CA ASP A 239 29.73 11.46 5.76
C ASP A 239 30.30 11.17 4.35
N GLY A 240 29.67 11.69 3.29
CA GLY A 240 30.10 11.53 1.90
C GLY A 240 29.68 10.21 1.23
N ARG A 241 28.97 9.32 1.94
CA ARG A 241 28.45 8.06 1.37
C ARG A 241 27.17 8.32 0.58
N VAL A 242 27.01 7.64 -0.55
CA VAL A 242 25.76 7.62 -1.32
C VAL A 242 24.93 6.44 -0.84
N VAL A 243 23.73 6.72 -0.31
CA VAL A 243 22.83 5.70 0.22
C VAL A 243 21.41 5.98 -0.25
N LYS A 244 20.56 4.95 -0.29
CA LYS A 244 19.13 5.14 -0.55
C LYS A 244 18.45 5.78 0.65
N GLY A 245 17.82 6.92 0.43
CA GLY A 245 17.30 7.73 1.52
C GLY A 245 16.38 8.84 1.05
N ARG A 246 15.79 9.56 2.00
CA ARG A 246 15.02 10.78 1.73
C ARG A 246 15.77 11.98 2.27
N GLU A 247 15.98 12.98 1.43
CA GLU A 247 16.60 14.23 1.84
C GLU A 247 15.52 15.23 2.29
N TYR A 248 15.71 15.78 3.49
CA TYR A 248 14.91 16.85 4.07
C TYR A 248 15.80 18.06 4.34
N LEU A 249 15.15 19.22 4.52
CA LEU A 249 15.84 20.46 4.88
C LEU A 249 16.65 20.35 6.18
N TRP A 250 16.26 19.46 7.09
CA TRP A 250 16.87 19.25 8.40
C TRP A 250 17.76 18.00 8.48
N GLY A 251 17.91 17.21 7.40
CA GLY A 251 18.78 16.04 7.40
C GLY A 251 18.34 14.95 6.42
N VAL A 252 19.08 13.84 6.45
CA VAL A 252 18.89 12.71 5.53
C VAL A 252 18.37 11.48 6.29
N ALA A 253 17.22 10.96 5.85
CA ALA A 253 16.64 9.73 6.38
C ALA A 253 17.07 8.53 5.53
N GLU A 254 18.09 7.81 6.01
CA GLU A 254 18.61 6.59 5.39
C GLU A 254 17.65 5.40 5.55
N VAL A 255 17.41 4.66 4.46
CA VAL A 255 16.48 3.51 4.46
C VAL A 255 17.13 2.23 4.99
N GLU A 256 18.44 2.03 4.80
CA GLU A 256 19.11 0.80 5.26
C GLU A 256 19.65 0.89 6.69
N ASN A 257 19.50 2.04 7.34
CA ASN A 257 20.01 2.29 8.68
C ASN A 257 19.02 1.83 9.75
N GLU A 258 19.47 0.93 10.64
CA GLU A 258 18.64 0.34 11.70
C GLU A 258 18.20 1.34 12.77
N ASN A 259 18.93 2.45 12.93
CA ASN A 259 18.55 3.52 13.85
C ASN A 259 17.42 4.40 13.30
N HIS A 260 17.25 4.44 11.98
CA HIS A 260 16.23 5.25 11.31
C HIS A 260 14.97 4.45 10.98
N CYS A 261 15.12 3.19 10.56
CA CYS A 261 13.97 2.33 10.29
C CYS A 261 14.27 0.83 10.39
N ASP A 262 13.21 0.05 10.54
CA ASP A 262 13.29 -1.41 10.64
C ASP A 262 13.26 -2.10 9.26
N PHE A 263 13.54 -1.36 8.17
CA PHE A 263 13.48 -1.90 6.81
C PHE A 263 14.43 -3.09 6.62
N LYS A 264 15.64 -3.03 7.19
CA LYS A 264 16.61 -4.13 7.15
C LYS A 264 16.08 -5.38 7.86
N LYS A 265 15.37 -5.22 8.98
CA LYS A 265 14.73 -6.32 9.73
C LYS A 265 13.60 -6.94 8.91
N LEU A 266 12.75 -6.12 8.30
CA LEU A 266 11.67 -6.59 7.42
C LEU A 266 12.23 -7.36 6.21
N ARG A 267 13.28 -6.84 5.56
CA ARG A 267 13.95 -7.51 4.44
C ARG A 267 14.57 -8.84 4.86
N SER A 268 15.19 -8.89 6.05
CA SER A 268 15.77 -10.13 6.60
C SER A 268 14.69 -11.18 6.82
N LEU A 269 13.55 -10.79 7.43
CA LEU A 269 12.41 -11.69 7.66
C LEU A 269 11.85 -12.27 6.36
N LEU A 270 11.58 -11.42 5.36
CA LEU A 270 10.93 -11.84 4.11
C LEU A 270 11.83 -12.65 3.17
N ILE A 271 13.10 -12.28 3.06
CA ILE A 271 13.98 -12.82 2.01
C ILE A 271 15.03 -13.80 2.57
N ARG A 272 15.50 -13.61 3.81
CA ARG A 272 16.65 -14.37 4.34
C ARG A 272 16.25 -15.50 5.29
N THR A 273 15.53 -15.20 6.36
CA THR A 273 15.38 -16.15 7.47
C THR A 273 14.08 -16.93 7.43
N HIS A 274 12.94 -16.28 7.19
CA HIS A 274 11.62 -16.90 7.37
C HIS A 274 10.84 -17.15 6.08
N MET A 275 11.48 -17.06 4.91
CA MET A 275 10.80 -17.29 3.62
C MET A 275 10.16 -18.70 3.56
N LEU A 276 10.91 -19.74 3.93
CA LEU A 276 10.42 -21.12 3.88
C LEU A 276 9.33 -21.39 4.91
N ASP A 277 9.43 -20.76 6.09
CA ASP A 277 8.44 -20.86 7.15
C ASP A 277 7.12 -20.19 6.75
N LEU A 278 7.17 -19.03 6.10
CA LEU A 278 5.98 -18.37 5.54
C LEU A 278 5.31 -19.25 4.49
N ILE A 279 6.08 -19.95 3.65
CA ILE A 279 5.54 -20.88 2.65
C ILE A 279 4.88 -22.09 3.34
N SER A 280 5.56 -22.72 4.30
CA SER A 280 5.04 -23.88 5.05
C SER A 280 3.78 -23.52 5.84
N THR A 281 3.76 -22.37 6.53
CA THR A 281 2.57 -21.90 7.26
C THR A 281 1.38 -21.65 6.32
N THR A 282 1.63 -21.10 5.12
CA THR A 282 0.58 -20.94 4.12
C THR A 282 0.04 -22.28 3.62
N GLU A 283 0.89 -23.28 3.42
CA GLU A 283 0.48 -24.61 2.95
C GLU A 283 -0.27 -25.39 4.03
N GLU A 284 0.31 -25.51 5.23
CA GLU A 284 -0.16 -26.38 6.30
C GLU A 284 -1.31 -25.79 7.11
N SER A 285 -1.36 -24.46 7.25
CA SER A 285 -2.40 -23.79 8.03
C SER A 285 -3.42 -23.13 7.12
N HIS A 286 -3.03 -22.10 6.35
CA HIS A 286 -4.01 -21.27 5.64
C HIS A 286 -4.72 -22.00 4.51
N TYR A 287 -3.97 -22.71 3.67
CA TYR A 287 -4.52 -23.47 2.55
C TYR A 287 -5.32 -24.67 3.03
N GLU A 288 -4.84 -25.46 3.98
CA GLU A 288 -5.61 -26.59 4.52
C GLU A 288 -6.89 -26.14 5.23
N ASN A 289 -6.86 -25.04 5.99
CA ASN A 289 -8.08 -24.48 6.58
C ASN A 289 -9.10 -24.08 5.51
N TYR A 290 -8.65 -23.44 4.42
CA TYR A 290 -9.53 -23.11 3.29
C TYR A 290 -10.07 -24.38 2.60
N ARG A 291 -9.19 -25.35 2.33
CA ARG A 291 -9.52 -26.62 1.69
C ARG A 291 -10.54 -27.41 2.51
N GLN A 292 -10.37 -27.48 3.83
CA GLN A 292 -11.30 -28.13 4.74
C GLN A 292 -12.68 -27.48 4.68
N GLN A 293 -12.77 -26.15 4.81
CA GLN A 293 -14.04 -25.42 4.72
C GLN A 293 -14.75 -25.64 3.38
N GLN A 294 -13.99 -25.69 2.28
CA GLN A 294 -14.53 -25.93 0.95
C GLN A 294 -14.99 -27.39 0.76
N MET A 295 -14.29 -28.36 1.34
CA MET A 295 -14.67 -29.78 1.29
C MET A 295 -15.92 -30.08 2.14
N GLU A 296 -16.11 -29.38 3.26
CA GLU A 296 -17.31 -29.51 4.09
C GLU A 296 -18.57 -28.96 3.39
N THR A 297 -18.42 -27.88 2.62
CA THR A 297 -19.55 -27.15 2.03
C THR A 297 -19.89 -27.53 0.60
N ARG A 298 -19.00 -28.24 -0.14
CA ARG A 298 -19.17 -28.49 -1.58
C ARG A 298 -18.96 -29.95 -1.96
N PRO A 299 -19.82 -30.50 -2.86
CA PRO A 299 -19.57 -31.80 -3.46
C PRO A 299 -18.31 -31.77 -4.33
N PHE A 300 -17.56 -32.86 -4.30
CA PHE A 300 -16.27 -33.03 -4.98
C PHE A 300 -16.35 -32.66 -6.48
N GLY A 301 -15.45 -31.79 -6.94
CA GLY A 301 -15.34 -31.39 -8.35
C GLY A 301 -16.33 -30.31 -8.84
N ALA A 302 -17.22 -29.79 -7.98
CA ALA A 302 -18.09 -28.68 -8.38
C ALA A 302 -17.30 -27.35 -8.44
N PRO A 303 -17.27 -26.62 -9.58
CA PRO A 303 -16.61 -25.32 -9.66
C PRO A 303 -17.24 -24.32 -8.67
N LYS A 304 -16.50 -23.31 -8.17
CA LYS A 304 -17.09 -22.22 -7.36
C LYS A 304 -18.34 -21.75 -8.08
N VAL A 305 -19.49 -21.80 -7.39
CA VAL A 305 -20.63 -21.00 -7.78
C VAL A 305 -20.08 -19.60 -7.59
N LYS A 306 -19.46 -19.05 -8.65
CA LYS A 306 -19.25 -17.62 -8.74
C LYS A 306 -20.60 -17.09 -8.32
N LYS A 307 -20.67 -16.32 -7.23
CA LYS A 307 -21.85 -15.50 -6.99
C LYS A 307 -22.05 -14.83 -8.33
N SER A 308 -23.08 -15.26 -9.05
CA SER A 308 -23.46 -14.60 -10.26
C SER A 308 -23.89 -13.24 -9.73
N ASP A 309 -22.96 -12.28 -9.73
CA ASP A 309 -23.33 -10.90 -9.94
C ASP A 309 -24.23 -10.99 -11.15
N ASN A 310 -25.52 -10.91 -10.89
CA ASN A 310 -26.54 -11.02 -11.90
C ASN A 310 -26.12 -10.03 -12.98
N PRO A 311 -25.81 -10.44 -14.22
CA PRO A 311 -25.21 -9.52 -15.21
C PRO A 311 -26.06 -8.26 -15.39
N LYS A 312 -27.39 -8.38 -15.17
CA LYS A 312 -28.33 -7.25 -15.06
C LYS A 312 -27.99 -6.22 -13.98
N PHE A 313 -27.52 -6.62 -12.80
CA PHE A 313 -27.16 -5.70 -11.72
C PHE A 313 -25.86 -4.94 -12.02
N LYS A 314 -24.88 -5.58 -12.68
CA LYS A 314 -23.67 -4.89 -13.16
C LYS A 314 -23.99 -3.92 -14.28
N ASP A 315 -24.82 -4.32 -15.23
CA ASP A 315 -25.27 -3.44 -16.31
C ASP A 315 -26.10 -2.26 -15.76
N GLU A 316 -26.97 -2.49 -14.78
CA GLU A 316 -27.74 -1.44 -14.10
C GLU A 316 -26.84 -0.50 -13.29
N GLU A 317 -25.84 -1.04 -12.56
CA GLU A 317 -24.88 -0.21 -11.81
C GLU A 317 -24.00 0.61 -12.75
N GLU A 318 -23.55 0.04 -13.86
CA GLU A 318 -22.77 0.76 -14.87
C GLU A 318 -23.62 1.82 -15.59
N GLN A 319 -24.91 1.54 -15.85
CA GLN A 319 -25.85 2.52 -16.39
C GLN A 319 -26.16 3.65 -15.38
N LEU A 320 -26.33 3.33 -14.09
CA LEU A 320 -26.50 4.34 -13.05
C LEU A 320 -25.25 5.21 -12.92
N ARG A 321 -24.06 4.58 -12.94
CA ARG A 321 -22.78 5.28 -12.92
C ARG A 321 -22.67 6.22 -14.12
N LYS A 322 -22.94 5.75 -15.35
CA LYS A 322 -22.93 6.59 -16.57
C LYS A 322 -23.90 7.77 -16.48
N ARG A 323 -25.14 7.54 -16.04
CA ARG A 323 -26.14 8.61 -15.84
C ARG A 323 -25.68 9.63 -14.79
N PHE A 324 -25.07 9.17 -13.70
CA PHE A 324 -24.55 10.05 -12.66
C PHE A 324 -23.37 10.87 -13.17
N THR A 325 -22.40 10.28 -13.89
CA THR A 325 -21.30 11.05 -14.50
C THR A 325 -21.79 12.04 -15.54
N GLU A 326 -22.82 11.70 -16.34
CA GLU A 326 -23.43 12.64 -17.29
C GLU A 326 -24.13 13.80 -16.58
N GLN A 327 -24.88 13.54 -15.51
CA GLN A 327 -25.50 14.59 -14.69
C GLN A 327 -24.46 15.51 -14.06
N VAL A 328 -23.43 14.95 -13.43
CA VAL A 328 -22.33 15.73 -12.84
C VAL A 328 -21.62 16.57 -13.90
N LYS A 329 -21.35 16.00 -15.08
CA LYS A 329 -20.73 16.73 -16.19
C LYS A 329 -21.61 17.87 -16.74
N ALA A 330 -22.92 17.64 -16.82
CA ALA A 330 -23.88 18.67 -17.22
C ALA A 330 -23.95 19.81 -16.18
N GLU A 331 -23.94 19.45 -14.90
CA GLU A 331 -23.97 20.40 -13.79
C GLU A 331 -22.65 21.18 -13.69
N GLU A 332 -21.49 20.53 -13.85
CA GLU A 332 -20.17 21.19 -13.96
C GLU A 332 -20.10 22.14 -15.16
N SER A 333 -20.64 21.75 -16.32
CA SER A 333 -20.72 22.63 -17.50
C SER A 333 -21.57 23.86 -17.21
N ARG A 334 -22.69 23.68 -16.53
CA ARG A 334 -23.56 24.78 -16.08
C ARG A 334 -22.85 25.69 -15.07
N PHE A 335 -22.13 25.12 -14.12
CA PHE A 335 -21.32 25.88 -13.16
C PHE A 335 -20.21 26.67 -13.84
N ARG A 336 -19.51 26.09 -14.83
CA ARG A 336 -18.50 26.80 -15.63
C ARG A 336 -19.10 27.95 -16.43
N GLN A 337 -20.26 27.74 -17.05
CA GLN A 337 -20.96 28.81 -17.78
C GLN A 337 -21.39 29.94 -16.84
N TRP A 338 -21.88 29.60 -15.64
CA TRP A 338 -22.22 30.58 -14.62
C TRP A 338 -20.96 31.32 -14.13
N GLU A 339 -19.86 30.63 -13.85
CA GLU A 339 -18.59 31.25 -13.45
C GLU A 339 -18.07 32.23 -14.52
N GLN A 340 -18.11 31.84 -15.80
CA GLN A 340 -17.77 32.73 -16.91
C GLN A 340 -18.69 33.95 -16.98
N HIS A 341 -19.98 33.78 -16.77
CA HIS A 341 -20.93 34.90 -16.71
C HIS A 341 -20.63 35.84 -15.54
N LEU A 342 -20.32 35.30 -14.36
CA LEU A 342 -19.93 36.07 -13.18
C LEU A 342 -18.64 36.87 -13.42
N ILE A 343 -17.65 36.28 -14.06
CA ILE A 343 -16.40 36.97 -14.41
C ILE A 343 -16.66 38.08 -15.42
N ALA A 344 -17.47 37.81 -16.46
CA ALA A 344 -17.83 38.82 -17.45
C ALA A 344 -18.62 40.00 -16.83
N GLU A 345 -19.53 39.72 -15.90
CA GLU A 345 -20.28 40.73 -15.15
C GLU A 345 -19.33 41.59 -14.29
N ARG A 346 -18.39 40.94 -13.59
CA ARG A 346 -17.37 41.62 -12.78
C ARG A 346 -16.52 42.56 -13.63
N ASP A 347 -16.06 42.09 -14.80
CA ASP A 347 -15.21 42.88 -15.68
C ASP A 347 -15.97 44.06 -16.31
N ARG A 348 -17.27 43.88 -16.61
CA ARG A 348 -18.14 44.98 -17.03
C ARG A 348 -18.30 46.04 -15.94
N LEU A 349 -18.62 45.62 -14.72
CA LEU A 349 -18.79 46.54 -13.59
C LEU A 349 -17.49 47.28 -13.25
N ASN A 350 -16.34 46.60 -13.32
CA ASN A 350 -15.04 47.25 -13.14
C ASN A 350 -14.76 48.30 -14.22
N LYS A 351 -15.09 48.02 -15.48
CA LYS A 351 -14.94 48.98 -16.57
C LYS A 351 -15.86 50.19 -16.40
N ASP A 352 -17.10 49.98 -15.96
CA ASP A 352 -18.04 51.06 -15.67
C ASP A 352 -17.56 51.92 -14.48
N LEU A 353 -16.96 51.29 -13.47
CA LEU A 353 -16.38 51.96 -12.30
C LEU A 353 -15.14 52.79 -12.66
N GLU A 354 -14.27 52.28 -13.55
CA GLU A 354 -13.13 53.03 -14.10
C GLU A 354 -13.60 54.25 -14.90
N LEU A 355 -14.64 54.10 -15.74
CA LEU A 355 -15.22 55.21 -16.49
C LEU A 355 -15.81 56.28 -15.55
N ALA A 356 -16.59 55.87 -14.54
CA ALA A 356 -17.13 56.78 -13.54
C ALA A 356 -16.01 57.52 -12.77
N HIS A 357 -14.96 56.81 -12.35
CA HIS A 357 -13.79 57.42 -11.71
C HIS A 357 -13.08 58.41 -12.63
N SER A 358 -12.93 58.10 -13.92
CA SER A 358 -12.31 59.03 -14.88
C SER A 358 -13.16 60.30 -15.08
N ALA A 359 -14.48 60.16 -15.12
CA ALA A 359 -15.41 61.29 -15.27
C ALA A 359 -15.42 62.18 -14.02
N ILE A 360 -15.41 61.59 -12.82
CA ILE A 360 -15.28 62.33 -11.56
C ILE A 360 -13.96 63.12 -11.55
N LYS A 361 -12.85 62.49 -11.94
CA LYS A 361 -11.54 63.15 -11.99
C LYS A 361 -11.49 64.31 -13.00
N GLN A 362 -12.20 64.20 -14.12
CA GLN A 362 -12.34 65.30 -15.09
C GLN A 362 -13.15 66.46 -14.49
N LEU A 363 -14.26 66.17 -13.82
CA LEU A 363 -15.09 67.17 -13.16
C LEU A 363 -14.37 67.85 -11.99
N GLU A 364 -13.57 67.10 -11.21
CA GLU A 364 -12.69 67.65 -10.17
C GLU A 364 -11.65 68.61 -10.77
N ALA A 365 -11.02 68.24 -11.90
CA ALA A 365 -10.07 69.11 -12.58
C ALA A 365 -10.73 70.38 -13.17
N GLU A 366 -11.97 70.28 -13.67
CA GLU A 366 -12.76 71.44 -14.09
C GLU A 366 -13.14 72.35 -12.92
N LEU A 367 -13.54 71.77 -11.78
CA LEU A 367 -13.83 72.50 -10.53
C LEU A 367 -12.58 73.23 -10.00
N ASP A 368 -11.43 72.56 -9.94
CA ASP A 368 -10.17 73.18 -9.53
C ASP A 368 -9.78 74.34 -10.47
N ASN A 369 -9.95 74.17 -11.78
CA ASN A 369 -9.69 75.25 -12.75
C ASN A 369 -10.64 76.45 -12.57
N LEU A 370 -11.92 76.20 -12.26
CA LEU A 370 -12.89 77.25 -11.97
C LEU A 370 -12.60 77.95 -10.62
N GLN A 371 -12.15 77.20 -9.62
CA GLN A 371 -11.81 77.72 -8.30
C GLN A 371 -10.54 78.60 -8.33
N VAL A 372 -9.57 78.24 -9.17
CA VAL A 372 -8.39 79.09 -9.47
C VAL A 372 -8.79 80.36 -10.25
N GLY A 373 -9.83 80.29 -11.10
CA GLY A 373 -10.39 81.44 -11.82
C GLY A 373 -11.07 82.48 -10.91
N TYR A 374 -11.80 82.05 -9.88
CA TYR A 374 -12.47 82.95 -8.93
C TYR A 374 -11.55 83.51 -7.84
N GLY A 375 -10.39 82.89 -7.58
CA GLY A 375 -9.38 83.36 -6.62
C GLY A 375 -8.54 84.56 -7.09
N ARG A 376 -8.65 84.98 -8.36
CA ARG A 376 -7.97 86.15 -8.94
C ARG A 376 -8.97 87.27 -9.27
N GLY A 377 -9.81 87.64 -8.30
CA GLY A 377 -10.85 88.64 -8.53
C GLY A 377 -11.25 89.46 -7.32
N THR A 378 -10.38 89.66 -6.33
CA THR A 378 -10.57 90.70 -5.29
C THR A 378 -9.21 91.05 -4.66
N GLY A 379 -8.51 92.01 -5.26
CA GLY A 379 -7.22 92.46 -4.75
C GLY A 379 -6.70 93.70 -5.48
N ARG A 380 -7.21 94.88 -5.07
CA ARG A 380 -6.72 96.26 -5.38
C ARG A 380 -6.88 96.68 -6.85
N ARG A 381 -7.51 97.81 -7.18
CA ARG A 381 -7.53 99.12 -6.54
C ARG A 381 -8.69 99.95 -7.10
#